data_AF-A0A0D3KXM3-F1
#
_entry.id   AF-A0A0D3KXM3-F1
#
_cell.length_a   1.000
_cell.length_b   1.000
_cell.length_c   1.000
_cell.angle_alpha   90.00
_cell.angle_beta   90.00
_cell.angle_gamma   90.00
#
_symmetry.space_group_name_H-M   'P 1'
#
loop_
_entity.id
_entity.type
_entity.pdbx_description
1 polymer ?
#
loop_
_entity_poly.entity_id
_entity_poly.type
_entity_poly.pdbx_seq_one_letter_code
_entity_poly.pdbx_strand_id
1 'polypeptide(L)'
;EFKRKNKKDLTGNPRSMRRLRTACERAKRTLSSSTQTSIEIDSLFEGIDFFSSITRARFEELCMDLFRSTMEPVEKCLRDSKMSK
;
A
#
# COMPACT_ATOMS: atom_id res chain seq x y z
N GLU A 1 11.11 4.17 -1.84
CA GLU A 1 12.00 4.23 -0.64
C GLU A 1 13.31 3.49 -0.85
N PHE A 2 13.30 2.19 -1.17
CA PHE A 2 14.49 1.37 -1.36
C PHE A 2 15.51 1.99 -2.34
N LYS A 3 15.06 2.41 -3.54
CA LYS A 3 15.92 3.08 -4.53
C LYS A 3 16.58 4.37 -4.02
N ARG A 4 15.87 5.14 -3.19
CA ARG A 4 16.42 6.37 -2.58
C ARG A 4 17.49 6.06 -1.54
N LYS A 5 17.28 5.04 -0.71
CA LYS A 5 18.21 4.64 0.38
C LYS A 5 19.45 3.91 -0.16
N ASN A 6 19.27 3.00 -1.10
CA ASN A 6 20.30 2.05 -1.54
C ASN A 6 20.86 2.35 -2.94
N LYS A 7 20.33 3.37 -3.65
CA LYS A 7 20.66 3.71 -5.05
C LYS A 7 20.48 2.54 -6.04
N LYS A 8 19.69 1.52 -5.66
CA LYS A 8 19.42 0.31 -6.44
C LYS A 8 17.94 0.16 -6.75
N ASP A 9 17.63 -0.32 -7.95
CA ASP A 9 16.25 -0.46 -8.42
C ASP A 9 15.83 -1.95 -8.43
N LEU A 10 14.87 -2.29 -7.57
CA LEU A 10 14.37 -3.68 -7.45
C LEU A 10 13.20 -3.98 -8.40
N THR A 11 12.71 -3.00 -9.16
CA THR A 11 11.52 -3.17 -10.03
C THR A 11 11.74 -4.21 -11.14
N GLY A 12 12.97 -4.36 -11.61
CA GLY A 12 13.36 -5.38 -12.59
C GLY A 12 13.49 -6.80 -12.03
N ASN A 13 13.36 -7.00 -10.71
CA ASN A 13 13.48 -8.33 -10.09
C ASN A 13 12.10 -8.86 -9.63
N PRO A 14 11.48 -9.80 -10.37
CA PRO A 14 10.16 -10.32 -10.04
C PRO A 14 10.08 -10.98 -8.66
N ARG A 15 11.17 -11.64 -8.22
CA ARG A 15 11.23 -12.30 -6.92
C ARG A 15 11.20 -11.27 -5.79
N SER A 16 12.02 -10.23 -5.86
CA SER A 16 12.04 -9.13 -4.89
C SER A 16 10.71 -8.38 -4.86
N MET A 17 10.13 -8.09 -6.03
CA MET A 17 8.82 -7.45 -6.13
C MET A 17 7.71 -8.28 -5.50
N ARG A 18 7.68 -9.61 -5.73
CA ARG A 18 6.70 -10.50 -5.10
C ARG A 18 6.83 -10.50 -3.59
N ARG A 19 8.05 -10.60 -3.05
CA ARG A 19 8.30 -10.58 -1.60
C ARG A 19 7.84 -9.26 -0.98
N LEU A 20 8.16 -8.13 -1.63
CA LEU A 20 7.72 -6.81 -1.20
C LEU A 20 6.19 -6.70 -1.18
N ARG A 21 5.51 -7.13 -2.26
CA ARG A 21 4.03 -7.10 -2.34
C ARG A 21 3.39 -7.93 -1.22
N THR A 22 3.90 -9.13 -0.95
CA THR A 22 3.38 -9.98 0.14
C THR A 22 3.53 -9.30 1.51
N ALA A 23 4.66 -8.65 1.76
CA ALA A 23 4.88 -7.95 3.02
C ALA A 23 3.99 -6.69 3.14
N CYS A 24 3.85 -5.92 2.06
CA CYS A 24 2.92 -4.78 2.00
C CYS A 24 1.46 -5.21 2.21
N GLU A 25 1.03 -6.35 1.67
CA GLU A 25 -0.32 -6.87 1.89
C GLU A 25 -0.57 -7.21 3.36
N ARG A 26 0.41 -7.80 4.04
CA ARG A 26 0.34 -8.04 5.50
C ARG A 26 0.25 -6.72 6.26
N ALA A 27 1.11 -5.76 5.95
CA ALA A 27 1.08 -4.43 6.56
C ALA A 27 -0.27 -3.72 6.36
N LYS A 28 -0.83 -3.77 5.15
CA LYS A 28 -2.15 -3.22 4.84
C LYS A 28 -3.24 -3.80 5.75
N ARG A 29 -3.27 -5.13 5.91
CA ARG A 29 -4.23 -5.82 6.80
C ARG A 29 -4.06 -5.38 8.26
N THR A 30 -2.81 -5.26 8.73
CA THR A 30 -2.53 -4.75 10.08
C THR A 30 -2.99 -3.31 10.24
N LEU A 31 -2.81 -2.45 9.23
CA LEU A 31 -3.24 -1.05 9.28
C LEU A 31 -4.77 -0.89 9.31
N SER A 32 -5.54 -1.90 8.88
CA SER A 32 -7.00 -1.89 9.03
C SER A 32 -7.45 -1.91 10.50
N SER A 33 -6.63 -2.43 11.42
CA SER A 33 -6.91 -2.45 12.87
C SER A 33 -5.97 -1.54 13.69
N SER A 34 -4.71 -1.41 13.28
CA SER A 34 -3.67 -0.64 13.97
C SER A 34 -3.35 0.69 13.28
N THR A 35 -2.81 1.66 14.02
CA THR A 35 -2.42 2.98 13.49
C THR A 35 -1.04 3.00 12.83
N GLN A 36 -0.21 2.00 13.08
CA GLN A 36 1.15 1.86 12.51
C GLN A 36 1.58 0.40 12.42
N THR A 37 2.56 0.12 11.56
CA THR A 37 3.21 -1.20 11.44
C THR A 37 4.60 -1.08 10.81
N SER A 38 5.46 -2.08 10.99
CA SER A 38 6.77 -2.20 10.33
C SER A 38 6.72 -3.27 9.22
N ILE A 39 7.54 -3.05 8.19
CA ILE A 39 7.77 -3.96 7.08
C ILE A 39 9.25 -4.33 7.11
N GLU A 40 9.51 -5.62 7.28
CA GLU A 40 10.85 -6.18 7.46
C GLU A 40 11.02 -7.35 6.48
N ILE A 41 12.05 -7.28 5.64
CA ILE A 41 12.35 -8.32 4.65
C ILE A 41 13.86 -8.50 4.53
N ASP A 42 14.36 -9.64 4.97
CA ASP A 42 15.77 -9.99 4.87
C ASP A 42 16.18 -10.21 3.41
N SER A 43 17.36 -9.70 3.03
CA SER A 43 17.96 -9.85 1.71
C SER A 43 16.94 -9.63 0.58
N LEU A 44 16.22 -8.50 0.64
CA LEU A 44 15.16 -8.18 -0.32
C LEU A 44 15.70 -8.13 -1.74
N PHE A 45 16.85 -7.48 -1.93
CA PHE A 45 17.49 -7.31 -3.23
C PHE A 45 19.02 -7.18 -3.08
N GLU A 46 19.77 -8.01 -3.81
CA GLU A 46 21.25 -8.03 -3.81
C GLU A 46 21.88 -8.08 -2.41
N GLY A 47 21.33 -8.92 -1.51
CA GLY A 47 21.85 -9.04 -0.14
C GLY A 47 21.44 -7.91 0.80
N ILE A 48 20.67 -6.93 0.34
CA ILE A 48 20.27 -5.77 1.14
C ILE A 48 18.92 -6.03 1.81
N ASP A 49 18.89 -5.90 3.12
CA ASP A 49 17.69 -5.97 3.92
C ASP A 49 16.79 -4.75 3.70
N PHE A 50 15.49 -4.93 3.89
CA PHE A 50 14.53 -3.86 3.84
C PHE A 50 13.83 -3.71 5.18
N PHE A 51 13.92 -2.50 5.73
CA PHE A 51 13.19 -2.07 6.92
C PHE A 51 12.52 -0.73 6.64
N SER A 52 11.21 -0.67 6.89
CA SER A 52 10.41 0.56 6.80
C SER A 52 9.24 0.50 7.76
N SER A 53 8.85 1.63 8.33
CA SER A 53 7.62 1.78 9.12
C SER A 53 6.62 2.64 8.36
N ILE A 54 5.33 2.28 8.49
CA ILE A 54 4.24 3.01 7.85
C ILE A 54 3.09 3.20 8.82
N THR A 55 2.50 4.40 8.81
CA THR A 55 1.31 4.74 9.57
C THR A 55 0.07 4.60 8.71
N ARG A 56 -1.09 4.41 9.35
CA ARG A 56 -2.40 4.38 8.68
C ARG A 56 -2.62 5.67 7.90
N ALA A 57 -2.35 6.83 8.50
CA ALA A 57 -2.48 8.12 7.84
C ALA A 57 -1.66 8.21 6.54
N ARG A 58 -0.41 7.72 6.56
CA ARG A 58 0.43 7.72 5.35
C ARG A 58 -0.08 6.75 4.30
N PHE A 59 -0.61 5.60 4.69
CA PHE A 59 -1.24 4.66 3.78
C PHE A 59 -2.50 5.25 3.13
N GLU A 60 -3.36 5.90 3.92
CA GLU A 60 -4.58 6.55 3.43
C GLU A 60 -4.26 7.70 2.47
N GLU A 61 -3.24 8.49 2.75
CA GLU A 61 -2.75 9.53 1.84
C GLU A 61 -2.30 8.96 0.48
N LEU A 62 -1.59 7.82 0.49
CA LEU A 62 -1.12 7.14 -0.72
C LEU A 62 -2.25 6.56 -1.58
N CYS A 63 -3.44 6.32 -1.00
CA CYS A 63 -4.58 5.71 -1.67
C CYS A 63 -5.80 6.64 -1.75
N MET A 64 -5.63 7.93 -1.42
CA MET A 64 -6.74 8.88 -1.29
C MET A 64 -7.53 9.05 -2.59
N ASP A 65 -6.84 9.02 -3.73
CA ASP A 65 -7.45 9.05 -5.06
C ASP A 65 -8.35 7.82 -5.30
N LEU A 66 -7.84 6.62 -4.99
CA LEU A 66 -8.60 5.37 -5.09
C LEU A 66 -9.80 5.39 -4.15
N PHE A 67 -9.63 5.84 -2.91
CA PHE A 67 -10.73 5.94 -1.93
C PHE A 67 -11.83 6.90 -2.40
N ARG A 68 -11.47 8.04 -3.00
CA ARG A 68 -12.45 8.97 -3.59
C ARG A 68 -13.21 8.34 -4.75
N SER A 69 -12.53 7.59 -5.62
CA SER A 69 -13.18 6.90 -6.74
C SER A 69 -14.23 5.87 -6.28
N THR A 70 -14.15 5.37 -5.04
CA THR A 70 -15.18 4.46 -4.50
C THR A 70 -16.53 5.12 -4.26
N MET A 71 -16.59 6.45 -4.18
CA MET A 71 -17.86 7.18 -4.02
C MET A 71 -18.65 7.30 -5.33
N GLU A 72 -17.98 7.29 -6.48
CA GLU A 72 -18.65 7.37 -7.79
C GLU A 72 -19.73 6.29 -8.01
N PRO A 73 -19.46 4.99 -7.77
CA PRO A 73 -20.49 3.97 -7.91
C PRO A 73 -21.61 4.08 -6.86
N VAL A 74 -21.31 4.57 -5.65
CA VAL A 74 -22.32 4.81 -4.60
C VAL A 74 -23.29 5.90 -5.04
N GLU A 75 -22.77 7.02 -5.54
CA GLU A 75 -23.60 8.12 -6.04
C GLU A 75 -24.42 7.71 -7.26
N LYS A 76 -23.85 6.90 -8.16
CA LYS A 76 -24.59 6.35 -9.29
C LYS A 76 -25.76 5.47 -8.82
N CYS A 77 -25.52 4.58 -7.86
CA CYS A 77 -26.54 3.70 -7.31
C CYS A 77 -27.72 4.48 -6.70
N LEU A 78 -27.44 5.56 -5.95
CA LEU A 78 -28.48 6.42 -5.37
C LEU A 78 -29.30 7.16 -6.43
N ARG A 79 -28.64 7.67 -7.47
CA ARG A 79 -29.34 8.31 -8.61
C ARG A 79 -30.25 7.33 -9.33
N ASP A 80 -29.76 6.12 -9.59
CA ASP A 80 -30.51 5.08 -10.29
C ASP A 80 -31.71 4.60 -9.46
N SER A 81 -31.60 4.57 -8.13
CA SER A 81 -32.69 4.21 -7.21
C SER A 81 -33.69 5.35 -6.96
N LYS A 82 -33.48 6.54 -7.53
CA LYS A 82 -34.26 7.77 -7.28
C LYS A 82 -34.34 8.14 -5.80
N MET A 83 -33.39 7.66 -4.99
CA MET A 83 -33.26 8.08 -3.60
C MET A 83 -32.40 9.34 -3.59
N SER A 84 -32.88 10.41 -2.96
CA SER A 84 -32.01 11.56 -2.75
C SER A 84 -30.89 11.19 -1.79
N LYS A 85 -29.77 11.91 -1.93
CA LYS A 85 -28.76 11.98 -0.87
C LYS A 85 -29.39 12.54 0.41
#